data_AF-A0A432T814-F1
#
_entry.id   AF-A0A432T814-F1
#
_cell.length_a   1.000
_cell.length_b   1.000
_cell.length_c   1.000
_cell.angle_alpha   90.00
_cell.angle_beta   90.00
_cell.angle_gamma   90.00
#
_symmetry.space_group_name_H-M   'P 1'
#
loop_
_entity.id
_entity.type
_entity.pdbx_description
1 polymer ?
#
loop_
_entity_poly.entity_id
_entity_poly.type
_entity_poly.pdbx_seq_one_letter_code
_entity_poly.pdbx_strand_id
1 'polypeptide(L)' 'ILEKGDIEEALNAASSIGDDKLQRKMTGYVRPDAFTHGSSAQRLEWLSRGLATGDLRECNTFQ' A
#
# COMPACT_ATOMS: atom_id res chain seq x y z
N ILE A 1 6.78 -20.74 5.57
CA ILE A 1 5.32 -20.54 5.54
C ILE A 1 5.07 -19.19 6.17
N LEU A 2 4.24 -18.33 5.56
CA LEU A 2 3.84 -17.05 6.16
C LEU A 2 2.84 -17.31 7.27
N GLU A 3 3.06 -16.71 8.43
CA GLU A 3 2.12 -16.76 9.55
C GLU A 3 1.10 -15.63 9.45
N LYS A 4 -0.03 -15.77 10.15
CA LYS A 4 -1.06 -14.72 10.18
C LYS A 4 -0.49 -13.39 10.71
N GLY A 5 0.43 -13.45 11.69
CA GLY A 5 1.12 -12.28 12.24
C GLY A 5 1.96 -11.55 11.20
N ASP A 6 2.67 -12.28 10.33
CA ASP A 6 3.49 -11.70 9.26
C ASP A 6 2.63 -10.90 8.27
N ILE A 7 1.43 -11.40 7.96
CA ILE A 7 0.48 -10.74 7.07
C ILE A 7 -0.05 -9.45 7.72
N GLU A 8 -0.45 -9.50 8.99
CA GLU A 8 -0.92 -8.32 9.72
C GLU A 8 0.18 -7.25 9.84
N GLU A 9 1.42 -7.66 10.10
CA GLU A 9 2.58 -6.76 10.14
C GLU A 9 2.82 -6.10 8.76
N ALA A 10 2.81 -6.88 7.69
CA ALA A 10 3.00 -6.37 6.33
C ALA A 10 1.89 -5.37 5.93
N LEU A 11 0.63 -5.65 6.28
CA LEU A 11 -0.49 -4.74 6.02
C LEU A 11 -0.38 -3.45 6.85
N ASN A 12 0.03 -3.55 8.12
CA ASN A 12 0.29 -2.38 8.96
C ASN A 12 1.40 -1.49 8.39
N ALA A 13 2.50 -2.11 7.94
CA ALA A 13 3.59 -1.40 7.29
C ALA A 13 3.13 -0.72 5.99
N ALA A 14 2.40 -1.43 5.13
CA ALA A 14 1.85 -0.88 3.89
C ALA A 14 0.94 0.33 4.14
N SER A 15 0.10 0.26 5.17
CA SER A 15 -0.80 1.36 5.57
C SER A 15 -0.08 2.60 6.10
N SER A 16 1.17 2.46 6.53
CA SER A 16 1.94 3.51 7.22
C SER A 16 2.90 4.27 6.29
N ILE A 17 3.23 3.71 5.13
CA ILE A 17 4.30 4.21 4.23
C ILE A 17 3.73 4.77 2.91
N GLY A 18 2.45 5.14 2.87
CA GLY A 18 1.89 5.85 1.71
C GLY A 18 2.35 7.31 1.63
N ASP A 19 2.45 7.86 0.42
CA ASP A 19 2.81 9.27 0.23
C ASP A 19 1.80 10.22 0.88
N ASP A 20 0.53 9.83 0.95
CA ASP A 20 -0.52 10.52 1.69
C ASP A 20 -0.23 10.58 3.20
N LYS A 21 0.23 9.48 3.81
CA LYS A 21 0.62 9.43 5.22
C LYS A 21 1.84 10.30 5.48
N LEU A 22 2.86 10.19 4.62
CA LEU A 22 4.09 10.98 4.72
C LEU A 22 3.78 12.47 4.59
N GLN A 23 3.01 12.86 3.57
CA GLN A 23 2.64 14.26 3.35
C GLN A 23 1.78 14.82 4.48
N ARG A 24 0.80 14.07 5.00
CA ARG A 24 0.04 14.51 6.20
C ARG A 24 0.95 14.73 7.40
N LYS A 25 1.92 13.84 7.62
CA LYS A 25 2.87 13.95 8.74
C LYS A 25 3.84 15.13 8.57
N MET A 26 4.24 15.43 7.33
CA MET A 26 5.21 16.50 7.04
C MET A 26 4.57 17.88 6.92
N THR A 27 3.42 17.99 6.26
CA THR A 27 2.83 19.27 5.83
C THR A 27 1.38 19.48 6.28
N GLY A 28 0.72 18.44 6.81
CA GLY A 28 -0.67 18.50 7.28
C GLY A 28 -1.73 18.32 6.19
N TYR A 29 -1.36 18.31 4.91
CA TYR A 29 -2.29 18.11 3.79
C TYR A 29 -1.74 17.11 2.77
N VAL A 30 -2.59 16.68 1.84
CA VAL A 30 -2.24 15.69 0.80
C VAL A 30 -2.42 16.32 -0.58
N ARG A 31 -1.40 16.15 -1.41
CA ARG A 31 -1.30 16.54 -2.82
C ARG A 31 -1.08 15.28 -3.66
N PRO A 32 -2.15 14.66 -4.20
CA PRO A 32 -2.04 13.42 -4.97
C PRO A 32 -1.15 13.55 -6.22
N ASP A 33 -1.10 14.74 -6.80
CA ASP A 33 -0.26 15.14 -7.92
C ASP A 33 1.25 15.05 -7.63
N ALA A 34 1.64 15.08 -6.36
CA ALA A 34 3.02 14.94 -5.92
C ALA A 34 3.39 13.51 -5.46
N PHE A 35 2.54 12.52 -5.71
CA PHE A 35 2.85 11.14 -5.36
C PHE A 35 3.92 10.55 -6.27
N THR A 36 4.84 9.81 -5.66
CA THR A 36 5.95 9.10 -6.29
C THR A 36 5.83 7.58 -6.11
N HIS A 37 5.18 7.13 -5.03
CA HIS A 37 5.00 5.72 -4.67
C HIS A 37 3.52 5.34 -4.45
N GLY A 38 2.60 6.30 -4.63
CA GLY A 38 1.16 6.11 -4.46
C GLY A 38 0.68 6.26 -3.01
N SER A 39 -0.62 6.08 -2.81
CA SER A 39 -1.25 6.22 -1.50
C SER A 39 -1.11 4.95 -0.65
N SER A 40 -1.25 5.12 0.65
CA SER A 40 -1.29 4.03 1.62
C SER A 40 -2.42 3.04 1.32
N ALA A 41 -3.56 3.54 0.85
CA ALA A 41 -4.70 2.73 0.44
C ALA A 41 -4.39 1.86 -0.78
N GLN A 42 -3.74 2.42 -1.81
CA GLN A 42 -3.30 1.65 -2.98
C GLN A 42 -2.34 0.53 -2.56
N ARG A 43 -1.39 0.82 -1.66
CA ARG A 43 -0.44 -0.19 -1.18
C ARG A 43 -1.12 -1.34 -0.42
N LEU A 44 -2.09 -1.03 0.43
CA LEU A 44 -2.93 -2.02 1.11
C LEU A 44 -3.66 -2.91 0.10
N GLU A 45 -4.33 -2.30 -0.86
CA GLU A 45 -5.09 -3.03 -1.88
C GLU A 45 -4.21 -4.00 -2.67
N TRP A 46 -3.09 -3.52 -3.21
CA TRP A 46 -2.21 -4.36 -4.03
C TRP A 46 -1.55 -5.48 -3.22
N LEU A 47 -1.17 -5.22 -1.97
CA LEU A 47 -0.63 -6.26 -1.09
C LEU A 47 -1.68 -7.32 -0.76
N SER A 48 -2.89 -6.91 -0.37
CA SER A 48 -3.99 -7.84 -0.10
C SER A 48 -4.37 -8.66 -1.33
N ARG A 49 -4.41 -8.04 -2.51
CA ARG A 49 -4.71 -8.72 -3.78
C ARG A 49 -3.64 -9.75 -4.14
N GLY A 50 -2.36 -9.38 -4.04
CA GLY A 50 -1.24 -10.30 -4.29
C GLY A 50 -1.24 -11.48 -3.33
N LEU A 51 -1.51 -11.24 -2.04
CA LEU A 51 -1.62 -12.31 -1.03
C LEU A 51 -2.82 -13.24 -1.27
N ALA A 52 -3.95 -12.70 -1.72
CA ALA A 52 -5.16 -13.48 -1.95
C ALA A 52 -5.08 -14.35 -3.23
N THR A 53 -4.44 -13.84 -4.28
CA THR A 53 -4.40 -14.49 -5.60
C THR A 53 -3.13 -15.31 -5.81
N GLY A 54 -2.01 -14.89 -5.24
CA GLY A 54 -0.69 -15.43 -5.55
C GLY A 54 -0.20 -15.15 -6.98
N ASP A 55 -0.93 -14.33 -7.75
CA ASP A 55 -0.65 -14.04 -9.16
C ASP A 55 -0.27 -12.57 -9.35
N LEU A 56 0.96 -12.33 -9.81
CA LEU A 56 1.46 -10.99 -10.09
C LEU A 56 0.72 -10.29 -11.23
N ARG A 57 0.07 -11.05 -12.12
CA ARG A 57 -0.72 -10.49 -13.24
C ARG A 57 -1.96 -9.75 -12.76
N GLU A 58 -2.50 -10.13 -11.59
CA GLU A 58 -3.63 -9.47 -10.96
C GLU A 58 -3.26 -8.10 -10.35
N CYS A 59 -1.96 -7.80 -10.25
CA CYS A 59 -1.41 -6.54 -9.75
C CYS A 59 -1.12 -5.54 -10.88
N ASN A 60 -1.99 -5.47 -11.90
CA ASN A 60 -1.86 -4.48 -12.97
C ASN A 60 -2.81 -3.29 -12.73
N THR A 61 -2.24 -2.13 -12.45
CA THR A 61 -3.00 -0.89 -12.21
C THR A 61 -3.56 -0.26 -13.49
N PHE A 62 -3.08 -0.62 -14.69
CA PHE A 62 -3.37 0.07 -15.94
C PHE A 62 -4.13 -0.76 -16.98
N GLN A 63 -4.63 -1.94 -16.61
CA GLN A 63 -5.49 -2.76 -17.45
C GLN A 63 -6.94 -2.31 -17.40
#